data_AF-A0A7R9WDM8-F1
#
_entry.id   AF-A0A7R9WDM8-F1
#
_cell.length_a   1.000
_cell.length_b   1.000
_cell.length_c   1.000
_cell.angle_alpha   90.00
_cell.angle_beta   90.00
_cell.angle_gamma   90.00
#
_symmetry.space_group_name_H-M   'P 1'
#
loop_
_entity.id
_entity.type
_entity.pdbx_description
1 polymer ?
#
loop_
_entity_poly.entity_id
_entity_poly.type
_entity_poly.pdbx_seq_one_letter_code
_entity_poly.pdbx_strand_id
1 'polypeptide(L)'
;SAELLAILTNQNAREDLVAVGDHVEKEKDRLLNVFVEFGREFCTKIRAQGYWADYIDPCSGLPMMSLGCNKVYSEVDGMECLLNYKTYNAGFCKILTHPRWGSAVYPATIFAFCPVSVATQLME
;
A
#
# COMPACT_ATOMS: atom_id res chain seq x y z
N SER A 1 11.93 21.13 3.20
CA SER A 1 10.61 21.59 2.72
C SER A 1 9.64 20.43 2.81
N ALA A 2 8.32 20.69 2.77
CA ALA A 2 7.34 19.63 2.60
C ALA A 2 7.29 19.19 1.14
N GLU A 3 7.15 17.89 0.90
CA GLU A 3 7.13 17.27 -0.43
C GLU A 3 6.05 16.18 -0.45
N LEU A 4 5.57 15.81 -1.63
CA LEU A 4 4.66 14.67 -1.75
C LEU A 4 5.48 13.38 -1.69
N LEU A 5 5.26 12.61 -0.65
CA LEU A 5 5.89 11.33 -0.39
C LEU A 5 4.92 10.21 -0.74
N ALA A 6 5.41 9.22 -1.49
CA ALA A 6 4.78 7.91 -1.62
C ALA A 6 5.55 6.92 -0.73
N ILE A 7 4.89 6.42 0.30
CA ILE A 7 5.45 5.48 1.28
C ILE A 7 4.88 4.11 0.92
N LEU A 8 5.65 3.40 0.10
CA LEU A 8 5.27 2.08 -0.40
C LEU A 8 5.62 1.02 0.65
N THR A 9 4.62 0.22 1.02
CA THR A 9 4.78 -0.90 1.95
C THR A 9 4.56 -2.22 1.24
N ASN A 10 5.33 -3.23 1.62
CA ASN A 10 5.21 -4.58 1.07
C ASN A 10 5.24 -5.57 2.23
N GLN A 11 4.14 -6.29 2.43
CA GLN A 11 4.08 -7.36 3.42
C GLN A 11 4.39 -8.70 2.76
N ASN A 12 5.32 -9.46 3.34
CA ASN A 12 5.58 -10.84 2.93
C ASN A 12 4.40 -11.73 3.35
N ALA A 13 3.75 -12.37 2.39
CA ALA A 13 2.64 -13.26 2.63
C ALA A 13 3.12 -14.68 2.94
N ARG A 14 2.32 -15.43 3.70
CA ARG A 14 2.57 -16.86 3.95
C ARG A 14 2.21 -17.73 2.75
N GLU A 15 1.35 -17.21 1.88
CA GLU A 15 0.78 -17.89 0.73
C GLU A 15 1.14 -17.17 -0.56
N ASP A 16 1.07 -17.88 -1.69
CA ASP A 16 1.08 -17.25 -3.01
C ASP A 16 -0.26 -16.52 -3.23
N LEU A 17 -0.24 -15.18 -3.22
CA LEU A 17 -1.46 -14.38 -3.27
C LEU A 17 -2.16 -14.39 -4.64
N VAL A 18 -1.50 -14.94 -5.66
CA VAL A 18 -2.08 -15.15 -7.00
C VAL A 18 -2.90 -16.43 -7.05
N ALA A 19 -2.64 -17.39 -6.16
CA ALA A 19 -3.40 -18.61 -6.08
C ALA A 19 -4.85 -18.36 -5.62
N VAL A 20 -5.72 -19.33 -5.90
CA VAL A 20 -7.13 -19.29 -5.52
C VAL A 20 -7.38 -20.29 -4.41
N GLY A 21 -8.00 -19.84 -3.32
CA GLY A 21 -8.46 -20.70 -2.24
C GLY A 21 -8.76 -19.95 -0.97
N ASP A 22 -9.58 -20.54 -0.10
CA ASP A 22 -10.03 -19.91 1.15
C ASP A 22 -8.87 -19.51 2.08
N HIS A 23 -7.75 -20.25 2.05
CA HIS A 23 -6.57 -19.93 2.84
C HIS A 23 -5.85 -18.67 2.32
N VAL A 24 -5.83 -18.46 0.99
CA VAL A 24 -5.26 -17.28 0.35
C VAL A 24 -6.10 -16.05 0.65
N GLU A 25 -7.43 -16.15 0.56
CA GLU A 25 -8.32 -15.02 0.89
C GLU A 25 -8.23 -14.64 2.38
N LYS A 26 -8.13 -15.63 3.28
CA LYS A 26 -7.87 -15.35 4.71
C LYS A 26 -6.52 -14.66 4.94
N GLU A 27 -5.50 -15.03 4.18
CA GLU A 27 -4.20 -14.35 4.27
C GLU A 27 -4.28 -12.92 3.73
N LYS A 28 -4.99 -12.68 2.62
CA LYS A 28 -5.26 -11.33 2.11
C LYS A 28 -6.00 -10.48 3.14
N ASP A 29 -7.05 -11.01 3.76
CA ASP A 29 -7.80 -10.31 4.81
C ASP A 29 -6.91 -9.98 6.02
N ARG A 30 -6.05 -10.92 6.44
CA ARG A 30 -5.10 -10.68 7.53
C ARG A 30 -4.14 -9.53 7.18
N LEU A 31 -3.56 -9.55 5.98
CA LEU A 31 -2.61 -8.55 5.51
C LEU A 31 -3.28 -7.19 5.32
N LEU A 32 -4.51 -7.16 4.80
CA LEU A 32 -5.33 -5.97 4.69
C LEU A 32 -5.57 -5.32 6.06
N ASN A 33 -6.01 -6.10 7.04
CA ASN A 33 -6.28 -5.59 8.39
C ASN A 33 -5.03 -4.99 9.04
N VAL A 34 -3.88 -5.68 8.92
CA VAL A 34 -2.59 -5.16 9.41
C VAL A 34 -2.25 -3.82 8.74
N PHE A 35 -2.42 -3.71 7.43
CA PHE A 35 -2.14 -2.47 6.72
C PHE A 35 -3.12 -1.35 7.10
N VAL A 36 -4.41 -1.64 7.19
CA VAL A 36 -5.43 -0.62 7.54
C VAL A 36 -5.20 -0.07 8.94
N GLU A 37 -4.84 -0.91 9.91
CA GLU A 37 -4.48 -0.48 11.25
C GLU A 37 -3.23 0.42 11.22
N PHE A 38 -2.15 -0.05 10.59
CA PHE A 38 -0.91 0.71 10.45
C PHE A 38 -1.12 2.05 9.72
N GLY A 39 -1.76 2.01 8.55
CA GLY A 39 -2.01 3.18 7.70
C GLY A 39 -2.87 4.22 8.39
N ARG A 40 -3.91 3.80 9.13
CA ARG A 40 -4.73 4.70 9.94
C ARG A 40 -3.92 5.35 11.05
N GLU A 41 -3.15 4.57 11.81
CA GLU A 41 -2.35 5.08 12.92
C GLU A 41 -1.30 6.09 12.41
N PHE A 42 -0.54 5.70 11.38
CA PHE A 42 0.53 6.51 10.82
C PHE A 42 -0.01 7.80 10.18
N CYS A 43 -1.09 7.73 9.39
CA CYS A 43 -1.71 8.93 8.84
C CYS A 43 -2.27 9.85 9.93
N THR A 44 -2.83 9.29 11.01
CA THR A 44 -3.28 10.08 12.16
C THR A 44 -2.12 10.81 12.83
N LYS A 45 -0.97 10.14 13.03
CA LYS A 45 0.25 10.76 13.57
C LYS A 45 0.75 11.91 12.69
N ILE A 46 0.80 11.73 11.37
CA ILE A 46 1.22 12.78 10.43
C ILE A 46 0.25 13.96 10.45
N ARG A 47 -1.07 13.69 10.44
CA ARG A 47 -2.10 14.72 10.51
C ARG A 47 -2.06 15.51 11.82
N ALA A 48 -1.70 14.87 12.94
CA ALA A 48 -1.50 15.54 14.22
C ALA A 48 -0.31 16.52 14.21
N GLN A 49 0.66 16.34 13.31
CA GLN A 49 1.77 17.30 13.09
C GLN A 49 1.38 18.46 12.16
N GLY A 50 0.12 18.54 11.71
CA GLY A 50 -0.39 19.59 10.81
C GLY A 50 -0.14 19.35 9.33
N TYR A 51 0.28 18.15 8.94
CA TYR A 51 0.52 17.77 7.53
C TYR A 51 -0.63 16.93 6.96
N TRP A 52 -0.74 16.87 5.64
CA TRP A 52 -1.67 15.94 4.99
C TRP A 52 -1.06 14.55 4.88
N ALA A 53 -1.86 13.52 5.12
CA ALA A 53 -1.54 12.13 4.82
C ALA A 53 -2.82 11.31 4.58
N ASP A 54 -2.73 10.30 3.73
CA ASP A 54 -3.80 9.33 3.49
C ASP A 54 -3.22 7.99 3.08
N TYR A 55 -3.96 6.92 3.30
CA TYR A 55 -3.61 5.58 2.86
C TYR A 55 -4.65 5.09 1.86
N ILE A 56 -4.18 4.35 0.85
CA ILE A 56 -5.04 3.79 -0.18
C ILE A 56 -5.58 2.46 0.33
N ASP A 57 -6.88 2.25 0.28
CA ASP A 57 -7.45 0.92 0.46
C ASP A 57 -7.04 0.03 -0.72
N PRO A 58 -6.23 -1.03 -0.51
CA PRO A 58 -5.72 -1.85 -1.61
C PRO A 58 -6.83 -2.58 -2.38
N CYS A 59 -8.00 -2.78 -1.77
CA CYS A 59 -9.14 -3.45 -2.39
C CYS A 59 -9.89 -2.56 -3.39
N SER A 60 -10.16 -1.30 -3.04
CA SER A 60 -10.87 -0.35 -3.90
C SER A 60 -9.96 0.58 -4.70
N GLY A 61 -8.70 0.73 -4.28
CA GLY A 61 -7.75 1.72 -4.76
C GLY A 61 -8.12 3.16 -4.41
N LEU A 62 -9.01 3.38 -3.44
CA LEU A 62 -9.47 4.70 -3.03
C LEU A 62 -8.80 5.15 -1.73
N PRO A 63 -8.61 6.47 -1.53
CA PRO A 63 -8.12 7.00 -0.26
C PRO A 63 -9.15 6.79 0.84
N MET A 64 -8.68 6.45 2.04
CA MET A 64 -9.56 6.08 3.16
C MET A 64 -9.93 7.24 4.08
N MET A 65 -9.13 8.31 4.11
CA MET A 65 -9.34 9.43 5.02
C MET A 65 -9.82 10.72 4.34
N SER A 66 -9.62 10.86 3.03
CA SER A 66 -10.09 11.97 2.19
C SER A 66 -11.31 11.54 1.39
N LEU A 67 -12.49 11.94 1.87
CA LEU A 67 -13.78 11.62 1.26
C LEU A 67 -13.96 12.33 -0.10
N GLY A 68 -14.68 11.67 -1.02
CA GLY A 68 -15.11 12.27 -2.30
C GLY A 68 -14.13 12.10 -3.46
N CYS A 69 -13.00 11.41 -3.26
CA CYS A 69 -12.15 10.99 -4.37
C CYS A 69 -12.75 9.80 -5.10
N ASN A 70 -12.83 9.87 -6.43
CA ASN A 70 -13.28 8.78 -7.30
C ASN A 70 -12.16 8.29 -8.24
N LYS A 71 -10.92 8.71 -7.99
CA LYS A 71 -9.75 8.31 -8.76
C LYS A 71 -9.09 7.14 -8.05
N VAL A 72 -9.05 6.01 -8.75
CA VAL A 72 -8.43 4.77 -8.29
C VAL A 72 -6.92 4.86 -8.45
N TYR A 73 -6.20 4.51 -7.41
CA TYR A 73 -4.77 4.23 -7.41
C TYR A 73 -4.56 2.72 -7.40
N SER A 74 -3.81 2.22 -8.39
CA SER A 74 -3.47 0.81 -8.51
C SER A 74 -2.15 0.55 -7.79
N GLU A 75 -2.18 -0.27 -6.73
CA GLU A 75 -0.97 -0.65 -5.99
C GLU A 75 0.05 -1.36 -6.89
N VAL A 76 -0.42 -2.18 -7.84
CA VAL A 76 0.44 -2.86 -8.80
C VAL A 76 1.18 -1.86 -9.70
N ASP A 77 0.46 -0.87 -10.25
CA ASP A 77 1.07 0.16 -11.10
C ASP A 77 1.97 1.10 -10.28
N GLY A 78 1.60 1.37 -9.03
CA GLY A 78 2.39 2.13 -8.08
C GLY A 78 3.75 1.50 -7.83
N MET A 79 3.77 0.21 -7.48
CA MET A 79 5.00 -0.54 -7.20
C MET A 79 5.87 -0.72 -8.46
N GLU A 80 5.25 -0.93 -9.63
CA GLU A 80 5.96 -0.97 -10.90
C GLU A 80 6.63 0.38 -11.22
N CYS A 81 5.87 1.48 -11.14
CA CYS A 81 6.36 2.81 -11.51
C CYS A 81 7.41 3.36 -10.52
N LEU A 82 7.18 3.19 -9.22
CA LEU A 82 7.98 3.85 -8.18
C LEU A 82 9.13 2.98 -7.67
N LEU A 83 9.00 1.65 -7.70
CA LEU A 83 10.03 0.72 -7.22
C LEU A 83 10.60 -0.19 -8.33
N ASN A 84 10.13 -0.05 -9.57
CA ASN A 84 10.55 -0.88 -10.70
C ASN A 84 10.34 -2.39 -10.44
N TYR A 85 9.28 -2.74 -9.72
CA TYR A 85 8.90 -4.12 -9.51
C TYR A 85 8.40 -4.73 -10.82
N LYS A 86 8.73 -6.00 -11.05
CA LYS A 86 8.31 -6.69 -12.26
C LYS A 86 6.83 -7.00 -12.19
N THR A 87 6.15 -6.85 -13.30
CA THR A 87 4.77 -7.30 -13.48
C THR A 87 4.68 -8.29 -14.62
N TYR A 88 3.68 -9.16 -14.57
CA TYR A 88 3.31 -10.01 -15.68
C TYR A 88 1.80 -10.12 -15.79
N ASN A 89 1.32 -10.38 -17.01
CA ASN A 89 -0.10 -10.50 -17.27
C ASN A 89 -0.52 -11.98 -17.17
N ALA A 90 -1.53 -12.26 -16.35
CA ALA A 90 -2.25 -13.53 -16.34
C ALA A 90 -3.70 -13.27 -16.75
N GLY A 91 -3.98 -13.40 -18.05
CA GLY A 91 -5.27 -13.05 -18.62
C GLY A 91 -5.56 -11.56 -18.45
N PHE A 92 -6.60 -11.24 -17.68
CA PHE A 92 -7.01 -9.86 -17.38
C PHE A 92 -6.36 -9.28 -16.11
N CYS A 93 -5.62 -10.09 -15.35
CA CYS A 93 -4.99 -9.66 -14.11
C CYS A 93 -3.52 -9.29 -14.36
N LYS A 94 -3.12 -8.10 -13.92
CA LYS A 94 -1.73 -7.68 -13.83
C LYS A 94 -1.18 -8.10 -12.48
N ILE A 95 -0.19 -8.98 -12.47
CA ILE A 95 0.37 -9.55 -11.24
C ILE A 95 1.70 -8.87 -10.94
N LEU A 96 1.83 -8.37 -9.71
CA LEU A 96 3.08 -7.82 -9.18
C LEU A 96 4.00 -8.94 -8.67
N THR A 97 5.30 -8.80 -8.90
CA THR A 97 6.33 -9.71 -8.39
C THR A 97 7.35 -8.96 -7.54
N HIS A 98 7.40 -9.25 -6.25
CA HIS A 98 8.45 -8.74 -5.36
C HIS A 98 9.79 -9.43 -5.69
N PRO A 99 10.92 -8.71 -5.74
CA PRO A 99 12.23 -9.27 -6.12
C PRO A 99 12.72 -10.42 -5.23
N ARG A 100 12.21 -10.52 -3.99
CA ARG A 100 12.57 -11.59 -3.05
C ARG A 100 11.45 -12.60 -2.77
N TRP A 101 10.19 -12.19 -2.86
CA TRP A 101 9.05 -12.99 -2.40
C TRP A 101 8.17 -13.49 -3.55
N GLY A 102 8.49 -13.13 -4.79
CA GLY A 102 7.66 -13.47 -5.92
C GLY A 102 6.27 -12.83 -5.78
N SER A 103 5.24 -13.62 -6.02
CA SER A 103 3.83 -13.26 -5.84
C SER A 103 3.32 -13.35 -4.39
N ALA A 104 4.14 -13.83 -3.45
CA ALA A 104 3.81 -13.82 -2.02
C ALA A 104 4.06 -12.44 -1.39
N VAL A 105 3.46 -11.39 -1.98
CA VAL A 105 3.59 -10.00 -1.54
C VAL A 105 2.25 -9.30 -1.55
N TYR A 106 1.95 -8.58 -0.47
CA TYR A 106 0.79 -7.70 -0.38
C TYR A 106 1.26 -6.23 -0.43
N PRO A 107 1.14 -5.57 -1.59
CA PRO A 107 1.55 -4.17 -1.76
C PRO A 107 0.47 -3.21 -1.24
N ALA A 108 0.89 -2.13 -0.59
CA ALA A 108 -0.01 -1.07 -0.18
C ALA A 108 0.73 0.26 -0.02
N THR A 109 0.07 1.39 -0.32
CA THR A 109 0.73 2.71 -0.38
C THR A 109 0.06 3.73 0.55
N ILE A 110 0.90 4.50 1.24
CA ILE A 110 0.52 5.70 1.98
C ILE A 110 1.08 6.92 1.25
N PHE A 111 0.28 7.97 1.14
CA PHE A 111 0.72 9.27 0.63
C PHE A 111 0.76 10.29 1.76
N ALA A 112 1.78 11.14 1.77
CA ALA A 112 1.89 12.25 2.72
C ALA A 112 2.48 13.48 2.07
N PHE A 113 2.06 14.66 2.49
CA PHE A 113 2.65 15.94 2.07
C PHE A 113 3.34 16.58 3.27
N CYS A 114 4.57 16.16 3.53
CA CYS A 114 5.35 16.55 4.71
C CYS A 114 6.86 16.49 4.44
N PRO A 115 7.71 17.07 5.31
CA PRO A 115 9.15 16.83 5.23
C PRO A 115 9.49 15.37 5.50
N VAL A 116 10.46 14.81 4.76
CA VAL A 116 10.94 13.43 4.93
C VAL A 116 11.33 13.12 6.38
N SER A 117 11.93 14.08 7.09
CA SER A 117 12.30 13.93 8.50
C SER A 117 11.10 13.66 9.40
N VAL A 118 9.95 14.29 9.15
CA VAL A 118 8.71 14.07 9.92
C VAL A 118 8.16 12.68 9.66
N ALA A 119 8.12 12.25 8.40
CA ALA A 119 7.67 10.90 8.04
C ALA A 119 8.56 9.82 8.66
N THR A 120 9.88 10.01 8.63
CA THR A 120 10.85 9.05 9.18
C THR A 120 10.75 8.96 10.70
N GLN A 121 10.65 10.09 11.40
CA GLN A 121 10.53 10.13 12.86
C GLN A 121 9.27 9.43 13.38
N LEU A 122 8.18 9.47 12.63
CA LEU A 122 6.89 8.87 13.04
C LEU A 122 6.74 7.40 12.65
N MET A 123 7.69 6.85 11.89
CA MET A 123 7.74 5.42 11.54
C MET A 123 8.43 4.55 12.60
N GLU A 124 9.22 5.16 13.50
CA GLU A 124 9.86 4.50 14.66
C GLU A 124 8.87 4.28 15.82
#